data_AF-A0A1V5GC40-F1
#
_entry.id   AF-A0A1V5GC40-F1
#
_cell.length_a   1.000
_cell.length_b   1.000
_cell.length_c   1.000
_cell.angle_alpha   90.00
_cell.angle_beta   90.00
_cell.angle_gamma   90.00
#
_symmetry.space_group_name_H-M   'P 1'
#
loop_
_entity.id
_entity.type
_entity.pdbx_description
1 polymer ?
#
loop_
_entity_poly.entity_id
_entity_poly.type
_entity_poly.pdbx_seq_one_letter_code
_entity_poly.pdbx_strand_id
1 'polypeptide(L)'
;MCDRFLQGNYQYVLAVHTDKSHTHCHIIFNNTNLYNGLSFTYEHNQGKVKDRSWAQLRAISDELCKEHGISVIEPKSKGVSHFERDMQKEGKSWKDKLRVRIAEVMLYSRDFKDFLEKCSECGIEYVYKPSNKVKLKFRLSGDGQQKFTRADTLGADYTVERISEQIAEIQEKLSAANVTPDMLIEPPKPVVPKTEPKPTQTVTAPTKPKQSAEPNTITEKSETARRKAAAEQVEKFFAARRARRQAQLDMLNATASKPVEPKPEPSVPTPQPTPTESKAPEKKIDEWATIRGMRDSDKIIAELEAVGIMSLSEFGGFMHNIHSPEDHTDEVAELKAQYTAIDKLLAMMKQRSDNSATYKEYQERSAFTQKHFRKKNAAAIDAYEEADKYITEHIKAYYVDGKAPKRSELAALSKQLKDKRKAIMPEHKAYLLKHETAMRYTRQVRQYLNEQYMKSERERSRQRTQAKHRNKNTLE
;
A
#
# COMPACT_ATOMS: atom_id res chain seq x y z
N MET A 1 13.69 -2.30 -5.84
CA MET A 1 12.96 -1.01 -5.85
C MET A 1 13.74 0.08 -5.10
N CYS A 2 13.97 -0.06 -3.79
CA CYS A 2 14.67 0.93 -2.97
C CYS A 2 16.06 1.30 -3.50
N ASP A 3 16.86 0.31 -3.92
CA ASP A 3 18.19 0.58 -4.49
C ASP A 3 18.12 1.42 -5.78
N ARG A 4 17.19 1.12 -6.70
CA ARG A 4 17.00 1.91 -7.92
C ARG A 4 16.54 3.33 -7.61
N PHE A 5 15.68 3.51 -6.60
CA PHE A 5 15.11 4.81 -6.25
C PHE A 5 16.08 5.70 -5.45
N LEU A 6 16.73 5.13 -4.44
CA LEU A 6 17.61 5.84 -3.50
C LEU A 6 19.07 5.84 -3.95
N GLN A 7 19.44 5.02 -4.93
CA GLN A 7 20.76 4.97 -5.58
C GLN A 7 21.93 4.79 -4.59
N GLY A 8 21.68 4.16 -3.44
CA GLY A 8 22.66 4.01 -2.36
C GLY A 8 23.03 5.33 -1.65
N ASN A 9 22.34 6.43 -1.95
CA ASN A 9 22.56 7.75 -1.34
C ASN A 9 21.84 7.91 0.00
N TYR A 10 20.85 7.07 0.28
CA TYR A 10 20.04 7.15 1.49
C TYR A 10 19.98 5.79 2.16
N GLN A 11 20.19 5.77 3.49
CA GLN A 11 20.01 4.56 4.28
C GLN A 11 18.53 4.24 4.40
N TYR A 12 18.15 2.96 4.31
CA TYR A 12 16.76 2.55 4.48
C TYR A 12 16.64 1.19 5.16
N VAL A 13 15.47 0.95 5.76
CA VAL A 13 15.03 -0.32 6.31
C VAL A 13 13.77 -0.75 5.57
N LEU A 14 13.72 -2.03 5.21
CA LEU A 14 12.59 -2.65 4.53
C LEU A 14 12.09 -3.81 5.39
N ALA A 15 10.81 -3.78 5.75
CA ALA A 15 10.15 -4.83 6.51
C ALA A 15 8.95 -5.37 5.72
N VAL A 16 8.92 -6.68 5.46
CA VAL A 16 7.81 -7.36 4.77
C VAL A 16 6.93 -8.05 5.78
N HIS A 17 5.64 -7.75 5.74
CA HIS A 17 4.63 -8.25 6.66
C HIS A 17 3.59 -9.09 5.92
N THR A 18 3.31 -10.27 6.46
CA THR A 18 2.31 -11.24 5.96
C THR A 18 1.22 -11.53 6.99
N ASP A 19 1.12 -10.71 8.02
CA ASP A 19 0.21 -10.86 9.18
C ASP A 19 -1.24 -10.43 8.89
N LYS A 20 -1.50 -9.79 7.75
CA LYS A 20 -2.82 -9.27 7.35
C LYS A 20 -3.37 -10.02 6.13
N SER A 21 -4.58 -9.66 5.71
CA SER A 21 -5.25 -10.20 4.51
C SER A 21 -4.49 -9.97 3.19
N HIS A 22 -3.40 -9.21 3.20
CA HIS A 22 -2.51 -8.99 2.07
C HIS A 22 -1.07 -8.81 2.55
N THR A 23 -0.12 -9.31 1.76
CA THR A 23 1.30 -9.02 1.95
C THR A 23 1.54 -7.54 1.71
N HIS A 24 2.20 -6.89 2.67
CA HIS A 24 2.55 -5.48 2.56
C HIS A 24 3.97 -5.24 3.04
N CYS A 25 4.55 -4.14 2.59
CA CYS A 25 5.93 -3.78 2.89
C CYS A 25 5.99 -2.38 3.49
N HIS A 26 6.73 -2.23 4.59
CA HIS A 26 7.07 -0.95 5.19
C HIS A 26 8.50 -0.60 4.78
N ILE A 27 8.66 0.56 4.15
CA ILE A 27 9.97 1.10 3.76
C ILE A 27 10.17 2.41 4.51
N ILE A 28 11.21 2.47 5.34
CA ILE A 28 11.59 3.66 6.06
C ILE A 28 13.00 4.04 5.60
N PHE A 29 13.18 5.25 5.08
CA PHE A 29 14.50 5.73 4.68
C PHE A 29 14.86 7.02 5.40
N ASN A 30 16.16 7.22 5.63
CA ASN A 30 16.69 8.42 6.24
C ASN A 30 16.45 9.61 5.30
N ASN A 31 15.90 10.70 5.83
CA ASN A 31 15.69 11.91 5.05
C ASN A 31 17.01 12.60 4.70
N THR A 32 18.13 12.32 5.38
CA THR A 32 19.41 12.96 5.08
C THR A 32 20.25 12.08 4.17
N ASN A 33 20.76 12.64 3.07
CA ASN A 33 21.67 11.98 2.15
C ASN A 33 22.99 11.66 2.87
N LEU A 34 23.45 10.42 2.68
CA LEU A 34 24.64 9.84 3.30
C LEU A 34 25.93 10.55 2.93
N TYR A 35 26.02 11.08 1.71
CA TYR A 35 27.21 11.72 1.18
C TYR A 35 27.18 13.22 1.49
N ASN A 36 26.26 13.98 0.91
CA ASN A 36 26.33 15.44 1.00
C ASN A 36 25.63 16.06 2.22
N GLY A 37 24.92 15.27 3.04
CA GLY A 37 24.23 15.75 4.24
C GLY A 37 22.99 16.63 3.96
N LEU A 38 22.56 16.73 2.70
CA LEU A 38 21.34 17.44 2.32
C LEU A 38 20.11 16.58 2.58
N SER A 39 18.96 17.21 2.84
CA SER A 39 17.72 16.46 2.98
C SER A 39 17.18 16.00 1.62
N PHE A 40 16.53 14.84 1.59
CA PHE A 40 15.83 14.28 0.46
C PHE A 40 14.79 15.26 -0.09
N THR A 41 14.13 16.00 0.80
CA THR A 41 13.23 17.09 0.43
C THR A 41 13.95 18.21 -0.34
N TYR A 42 15.18 18.54 0.05
CA TYR A 42 15.99 19.57 -0.60
C TYR A 42 16.48 19.09 -1.96
N GLU A 43 16.95 17.86 -2.06
CA GLU A 43 17.53 17.32 -3.31
C GLU A 43 16.49 16.90 -4.35
N HIS A 44 15.46 16.19 -3.91
CA HIS A 44 14.53 15.51 -4.81
C HIS A 44 13.16 16.18 -4.91
N ASN A 45 12.85 17.14 -4.03
CA ASN A 45 11.54 17.79 -3.97
C ASN A 45 11.57 19.32 -3.97
N GLN A 46 12.73 19.93 -4.26
CA GLN A 46 12.84 21.39 -4.40
C GLN A 46 12.06 21.94 -5.60
N GLY A 47 11.60 23.19 -5.46
CA GLY A 47 10.60 23.90 -6.26
C GLY A 47 10.89 24.15 -7.75
N LYS A 48 11.64 23.28 -8.42
CA LYS A 48 11.82 23.26 -9.89
C LYS A 48 11.60 21.88 -10.52
N VAL A 49 11.47 20.80 -9.75
CA VAL A 49 11.18 19.47 -10.31
C VAL A 49 9.69 19.37 -10.62
N LYS A 50 9.35 19.19 -11.90
CA LYS A 50 7.96 19.16 -12.41
C LYS A 50 7.18 17.96 -11.86
N ASP A 51 7.87 16.83 -11.69
CA ASP A 51 7.35 15.59 -11.13
C ASP A 51 7.92 15.36 -9.73
N ARG A 52 7.04 15.12 -8.76
CA ARG A 52 7.46 14.80 -7.39
C ARG A 52 8.16 13.46 -7.35
N SER A 53 9.07 13.26 -6.39
CA SER A 53 9.81 12.00 -6.24
C SER A 53 8.93 10.76 -6.05
N TRP A 54 7.69 10.91 -5.55
CA TRP A 54 6.73 9.79 -5.51
C TRP A 54 6.31 9.28 -6.89
N ALA A 55 6.31 10.14 -7.92
CA ALA A 55 5.96 9.74 -9.29
C ALA A 55 7.08 8.89 -9.91
N GLN A 56 8.33 9.25 -9.64
CA GLN A 56 9.50 8.44 -10.01
C GLN A 56 9.49 7.08 -9.31
N LEU A 57 9.18 7.05 -8.01
CA LEU A 57 9.04 5.80 -7.26
C LEU A 57 7.97 4.89 -7.87
N ARG A 58 6.83 5.45 -8.29
CA ARG A 58 5.78 4.71 -8.97
C ARG A 58 6.24 4.15 -10.32
N ALA A 59 6.89 4.97 -11.14
CA ALA A 59 7.41 4.53 -12.43
C ALA A 59 8.41 3.36 -12.29
N ILE A 60 9.34 3.45 -11.34
CA ILE A 60 10.30 2.38 -11.03
C ILE A 60 9.57 1.12 -10.53
N SER A 61 8.53 1.28 -9.71
CA SER A 61 7.70 0.17 -9.27
C SER A 61 6.99 -0.52 -10.42
N ASP A 62 6.37 0.24 -11.31
CA ASP A 62 5.61 -0.29 -12.45
C ASP A 62 6.54 -0.99 -13.45
N GLU A 63 7.73 -0.43 -13.69
CA GLU A 63 8.78 -1.05 -14.52
C GLU A 63 9.24 -2.39 -13.92
N LEU A 64 9.56 -2.43 -12.62
CA LEU A 64 9.93 -3.66 -11.92
C LEU A 64 8.81 -4.71 -11.95
N CYS A 65 7.56 -4.30 -11.76
CA CYS A 65 6.42 -5.21 -11.88
C CYS A 65 6.35 -5.83 -13.28
N LYS A 66 6.56 -5.03 -14.35
CA LYS A 66 6.60 -5.55 -15.73
C LYS A 66 7.75 -6.53 -15.95
N GLU A 67 8.97 -6.17 -15.51
CA GLU A 67 10.17 -7.02 -15.63
C GLU A 67 9.95 -8.39 -14.97
N HIS A 68 9.27 -8.42 -13.82
CA HIS A 68 9.03 -9.63 -13.05
C HIS A 68 7.69 -10.33 -13.36
N GLY A 69 6.94 -9.87 -14.38
CA GLY A 69 5.65 -10.47 -14.77
C GLY A 69 4.53 -10.30 -13.75
N ILE A 70 4.62 -9.30 -12.88
CA ILE A 70 3.65 -8.96 -11.83
C ILE A 70 2.64 -7.94 -12.39
N SER A 71 1.39 -7.99 -11.93
CA SER A 71 0.34 -7.08 -12.37
C SER A 71 0.69 -5.61 -12.09
N VAL A 72 0.55 -4.77 -13.12
CA VAL A 72 0.74 -3.31 -13.03
C VAL A 72 -0.62 -2.65 -12.83
N ILE A 73 -0.69 -1.72 -11.89
CA ILE A 73 -1.93 -0.98 -11.62
C ILE A 73 -2.07 0.12 -12.66
N GLU A 74 -3.10 0.04 -13.50
CA GLU A 74 -3.41 1.13 -14.41
C GLU A 74 -3.83 2.39 -13.64
N PRO A 75 -3.33 3.57 -14.02
CA PRO A 75 -3.64 4.81 -13.33
C PRO A 75 -5.13 5.15 -13.50
N LYS A 76 -5.93 4.82 -12.48
CA LYS A 76 -7.29 5.37 -12.34
C LYS A 76 -7.19 6.87 -12.03
N SER A 77 -8.21 7.62 -12.47
CA SER A 77 -8.31 9.07 -12.28
C SER A 77 -8.09 9.50 -10.81
N LYS A 78 -7.82 10.79 -10.58
CA LYS A 78 -7.49 11.35 -9.25
C LYS A 78 -8.39 10.73 -8.17
N GLY A 79 -7.77 9.97 -7.25
CA GLY A 79 -8.47 9.26 -6.20
C GLY A 79 -9.29 10.20 -5.33
N VAL A 80 -10.49 9.75 -4.94
CA VAL A 80 -11.35 10.47 -4.00
C VAL A 80 -10.65 10.52 -2.64
N SER A 81 -10.63 11.69 -1.99
CA SER A 81 -10.06 11.85 -0.64
C SER A 81 -10.73 10.89 0.35
N HIS A 82 -9.98 10.40 1.34
CA HIS A 82 -10.50 9.49 2.38
C HIS A 82 -11.79 10.03 3.02
N PHE A 83 -11.78 11.32 3.39
CA PHE A 83 -12.95 12.00 3.95
C PHE A 83 -14.16 12.02 3.00
N GLU A 84 -13.92 12.28 1.71
CA GLU A 84 -15.00 12.29 0.72
C GLU A 84 -15.54 10.87 0.50
N ARG A 85 -14.67 9.84 0.50
CA ARG A 85 -15.06 8.44 0.39
C ARG A 85 -15.87 7.95 1.60
N ASP A 86 -15.52 8.38 2.80
CA ASP A 86 -16.27 8.04 4.02
C ASP A 86 -17.66 8.70 4.01
N MET A 87 -17.72 9.98 3.65
CA MET A 87 -19.01 10.68 3.48
C MET A 87 -19.88 10.08 2.38
N GLN A 88 -19.28 9.51 1.34
CA GLN A 88 -20.02 8.75 0.31
C GLN A 88 -20.59 7.44 0.86
N LYS A 89 -19.79 6.65 1.60
CA LYS A 89 -20.24 5.41 2.24
C LYS A 89 -21.35 5.65 3.27
N GLU A 90 -21.28 6.78 3.98
CA GLU A 90 -22.30 7.21 4.94
C GLU A 90 -23.54 7.85 4.29
N GLY A 91 -23.54 8.08 2.97
CA GLY A 91 -24.64 8.74 2.27
C GLY A 91 -24.80 10.24 2.57
N LYS A 92 -23.80 10.85 3.23
CA LYS A 92 -23.80 12.26 3.65
C LYS A 92 -23.05 13.19 2.68
N SER A 93 -22.48 12.64 1.59
CA SER A 93 -21.79 13.44 0.58
C SER A 93 -22.74 14.43 -0.11
N TRP A 94 -22.58 15.72 0.24
CA TRP A 94 -23.33 16.80 -0.37
C TRP A 94 -23.03 16.93 -1.88
N LYS A 95 -21.83 16.55 -2.34
CA LYS A 95 -21.49 16.52 -3.77
C LYS A 95 -22.29 15.47 -4.52
N ASP A 96 -22.48 14.29 -3.94
CA ASP A 96 -23.22 13.20 -4.58
C ASP A 96 -24.71 13.53 -4.64
N LYS A 97 -25.28 14.07 -3.55
CA LYS A 97 -26.65 14.61 -3.55
C LYS A 97 -26.84 15.66 -4.63
N LEU A 98 -25.88 16.57 -4.78
CA LEU A 98 -25.93 17.64 -5.77
C LEU A 98 -25.81 17.09 -7.21
N ARG A 99 -24.94 16.10 -7.46
CA ARG A 99 -24.83 15.43 -8.76
C ARG A 99 -26.13 14.76 -9.19
N VAL A 100 -26.78 14.05 -8.26
CA VAL A 100 -28.07 13.38 -8.51
C VAL A 100 -29.15 14.42 -8.84
N ARG A 101 -29.28 15.46 -8.02
CA ARG A 101 -30.27 16.53 -8.25
C ARG A 101 -30.03 17.29 -9.54
N ILE A 102 -28.77 17.59 -9.88
CA ILE A 102 -28.45 18.24 -11.16
C ILE A 102 -28.82 17.33 -12.34
N ALA A 103 -28.47 16.04 -12.28
CA ALA A 103 -28.83 15.09 -13.34
C ALA A 103 -30.34 14.95 -13.52
N GLU A 104 -31.11 14.95 -12.43
CA GLU A 104 -32.58 14.97 -12.46
C GLU A 104 -33.09 16.24 -13.15
N VAL A 105 -32.61 17.43 -12.74
CA VAL A 105 -33.03 18.70 -13.35
C VAL A 105 -32.69 18.74 -14.85
N MET A 106 -31.51 18.26 -15.25
CA MET A 106 -31.09 18.17 -16.65
C MET A 106 -32.05 17.33 -17.50
N LEU A 107 -32.57 16.23 -16.96
CA LEU A 107 -33.47 15.32 -17.67
C LEU A 107 -34.79 16.00 -18.08
N TYR A 108 -35.27 16.94 -17.26
CA TYR A 108 -36.52 17.66 -17.49
C TYR A 108 -36.30 19.05 -18.11
N SER A 109 -35.05 19.46 -18.37
CA SER A 109 -34.73 20.76 -18.96
C SER A 109 -34.77 20.70 -20.48
N ARG A 110 -35.27 21.77 -21.11
CA ARG A 110 -35.31 21.93 -22.56
C ARG A 110 -34.06 22.60 -23.10
N ASP A 111 -33.57 23.60 -22.37
CA ASP A 111 -32.41 24.41 -22.73
C ASP A 111 -31.62 24.78 -21.47
N PHE A 112 -30.39 25.27 -21.64
CA PHE A 112 -29.57 25.70 -20.51
C PHE A 112 -30.22 26.80 -19.65
N LYS A 113 -31.01 27.69 -20.25
CA LYS A 113 -31.77 28.72 -19.51
C LYS A 113 -32.86 28.09 -18.63
N ASP A 114 -33.63 27.16 -19.19
CA ASP A 114 -34.69 26.42 -18.49
C ASP A 114 -34.10 25.52 -17.38
N PHE A 115 -32.89 24.99 -17.58
CA PHE A 115 -32.12 24.27 -16.56
C PHE A 115 -31.81 25.13 -15.33
N LEU A 116 -31.37 26.38 -15.53
CA LEU A 116 -31.09 27.30 -14.42
C LEU A 116 -32.36 27.68 -13.66
N GLU A 117 -33.47 27.89 -14.37
CA GLU A 117 -34.77 28.17 -13.74
C GLU A 117 -35.25 26.99 -12.89
N LYS A 118 -35.19 25.77 -13.43
CA LYS A 118 -35.55 24.53 -12.71
C LYS A 118 -34.61 24.17 -11.57
N CYS A 119 -33.33 24.53 -11.65
CA CYS A 119 -32.41 24.41 -10.51
C CYS A 119 -32.95 25.16 -9.29
N SER A 120 -33.41 26.40 -9.48
CA SER A 120 -33.99 27.20 -8.38
C SER A 120 -35.27 26.55 -7.82
N GLU A 121 -36.13 26.01 -8.69
CA GLU A 121 -37.37 25.31 -8.28
C GLU A 121 -37.09 24.02 -7.49
N CYS A 122 -36.02 23.31 -7.82
CA CYS A 122 -35.60 22.08 -7.14
C CYS A 122 -34.70 22.30 -5.91
N GLY A 123 -34.59 23.55 -5.43
CA GLY A 123 -33.82 23.89 -4.23
C GLY A 123 -32.29 23.88 -4.44
N ILE A 124 -31.84 24.14 -5.67
CA ILE A 124 -30.43 24.33 -6.02
C ILE A 124 -30.21 25.81 -6.32
N GLU A 125 -29.49 26.50 -5.42
CA GLU A 125 -29.00 27.84 -5.70
C GLU A 125 -27.81 27.77 -6.65
N TYR A 126 -27.80 28.63 -7.67
CA TYR A 126 -26.71 28.72 -8.63
C TYR A 126 -26.14 30.14 -8.73
N VAL A 127 -24.87 30.23 -9.11
CA VAL A 127 -24.22 31.48 -9.51
C VAL A 127 -23.57 31.25 -10.88
N TYR A 128 -24.14 31.85 -11.92
CA TYR A 128 -23.62 31.80 -13.28
C TYR A 128 -23.01 33.15 -13.67
N LYS A 129 -21.70 33.15 -13.95
CA LYS A 129 -20.93 34.33 -14.39
C LYS A 129 -19.95 33.93 -15.50
N PRO A 130 -20.32 34.05 -16.78
CA PRO A 130 -19.53 33.55 -17.91
C PRO A 130 -18.18 34.24 -18.10
N SER A 131 -18.02 35.47 -17.60
CA SER A 131 -16.78 36.26 -17.65
C SER A 131 -15.71 35.85 -16.63
N ASN A 132 -16.06 35.00 -15.65
CA ASN A 132 -15.14 34.57 -14.60
C ASN A 132 -14.46 33.24 -14.92
N LYS A 133 -13.26 33.04 -14.37
CA LYS A 133 -12.51 31.76 -14.43
C LYS A 133 -13.32 30.55 -13.93
N VAL A 134 -14.26 30.78 -13.00
CA VAL A 134 -15.24 29.78 -12.56
C VAL A 134 -16.62 30.26 -13.00
N LYS A 135 -17.12 29.65 -14.08
CA LYS A 135 -18.35 30.09 -14.76
C LYS A 135 -19.62 29.75 -13.98
N LEU A 136 -19.67 28.58 -13.34
CA LEU A 136 -20.87 28.06 -12.69
C LEU A 136 -20.56 27.49 -11.30
N LYS A 137 -21.39 27.83 -10.32
CA LYS A 137 -21.35 27.29 -8.97
C LYS A 137 -22.75 26.93 -8.50
N PHE A 138 -22.86 25.88 -7.68
CA PHE A 138 -24.11 25.35 -7.16
C PHE A 138 -24.06 25.19 -5.64
N ARG A 139 -25.22 25.29 -4.98
CA ARG A 139 -25.42 25.03 -3.56
C ARG A 139 -26.79 24.42 -3.35
N LEU A 140 -26.88 23.39 -2.50
CA LEU A 140 -28.16 22.82 -2.11
C LEU A 140 -28.76 23.65 -0.97
N SER A 141 -29.94 24.22 -1.16
CA SER A 141 -30.61 25.04 -0.14
C SER A 141 -31.23 24.13 0.94
N GLY A 142 -31.01 24.47 2.23
CA GLY A 142 -31.62 23.79 3.37
C GLY A 142 -30.80 22.67 4.04
N ASP A 143 -29.76 22.14 3.39
CA ASP A 143 -28.97 20.98 3.87
C ASP A 143 -27.67 21.38 4.62
N GLY A 144 -27.58 22.61 5.15
CA GLY A 144 -26.45 23.07 5.97
C GLY A 144 -25.14 23.38 5.21
N GLN A 145 -25.16 23.41 3.87
CA GLN A 145 -23.99 23.73 3.06
C GLN A 145 -23.65 25.23 3.11
N GLN A 146 -22.52 25.60 3.74
CA GLN A 146 -22.13 27.01 3.89
C GLN A 146 -21.52 27.63 2.61
N LYS A 147 -20.82 26.85 1.78
CA LYS A 147 -20.07 27.35 0.61
C LYS A 147 -20.62 26.80 -0.71
N PHE A 148 -20.64 27.66 -1.72
CA PHE A 148 -20.94 27.26 -3.10
C PHE A 148 -19.87 26.31 -3.65
N THR A 149 -20.32 25.30 -4.39
CA THR A 149 -19.48 24.31 -5.05
C THR A 149 -19.32 24.65 -6.50
N ARG A 150 -18.08 24.60 -6.97
CA ARG A 150 -17.79 24.91 -8.37
C ARG A 150 -18.15 23.72 -9.25
N ALA A 151 -18.78 23.98 -10.38
CA ALA A 151 -19.28 22.92 -11.25
C ALA A 151 -18.13 22.05 -11.82
N ASP A 152 -16.97 22.66 -12.10
CA ASP A 152 -15.72 21.99 -12.49
C ASP A 152 -15.22 20.95 -11.46
N THR A 153 -15.52 21.16 -10.17
CA THR A 153 -15.14 20.23 -9.09
C THR A 153 -16.11 19.07 -8.90
N LEU A 154 -17.29 19.11 -9.52
CA LEU A 154 -18.26 18.01 -9.50
C LEU A 154 -17.92 16.93 -10.51
N GLY A 155 -17.29 17.30 -11.63
CA GLY A 155 -16.84 16.41 -12.70
C GLY A 155 -16.77 17.14 -14.04
N ALA A 156 -16.13 16.54 -15.03
CA ALA A 156 -16.06 17.11 -16.39
C ALA A 156 -17.46 17.27 -17.03
N ASP A 157 -18.39 16.39 -16.66
CA ASP A 157 -19.76 16.38 -17.17
C ASP A 157 -20.63 17.53 -16.68
N TYR A 158 -20.19 18.26 -15.64
CA TYR A 158 -20.96 19.34 -15.01
C TYR A 158 -20.51 20.74 -15.44
N THR A 159 -19.71 20.83 -16.50
CA THR A 159 -19.34 22.13 -17.11
C THR A 159 -20.52 22.73 -17.86
N VAL A 160 -20.51 24.05 -18.08
CA VAL A 160 -21.63 24.75 -18.75
C VAL A 160 -21.83 24.19 -20.15
N GLU A 161 -20.71 23.99 -20.86
CA GLU A 161 -20.66 23.45 -22.20
C GLU A 161 -21.22 22.03 -22.22
N ARG A 162 -20.73 21.15 -21.33
CA ARG A 162 -21.18 19.75 -21.32
C ARG A 162 -22.62 19.57 -20.84
N ILE A 163 -23.08 20.39 -19.88
CA ILE A 163 -24.49 20.40 -19.45
C ILE A 163 -25.39 20.81 -20.62
N SER A 164 -25.00 21.84 -21.37
CA SER A 164 -25.78 22.29 -22.53
C SER A 164 -25.84 21.23 -23.65
N GLU A 165 -24.72 20.56 -23.92
CA GLU A 165 -24.65 19.43 -24.85
C GLU A 165 -25.52 18.26 -24.38
N GLN A 166 -25.44 17.88 -23.10
CA GLN A 166 -26.22 16.78 -22.55
C GLN A 166 -27.73 17.06 -22.59
N ILE A 167 -28.16 18.29 -22.31
CA ILE A 167 -29.57 18.68 -22.45
C ILE A 167 -30.01 18.57 -23.91
N ALA A 168 -29.18 19.02 -24.86
CA ALA A 168 -29.48 18.90 -26.29
C ALA A 168 -29.55 17.43 -26.74
N GLU A 169 -28.61 16.57 -26.31
CA GLU A 169 -28.63 15.12 -26.57
C GLU A 169 -29.89 14.46 -25.99
N ILE A 170 -30.33 14.86 -24.79
CA ILE A 170 -31.55 14.35 -24.16
C ILE A 170 -32.79 14.78 -24.95
N GLN A 171 -32.86 16.05 -25.37
CA GLN A 171 -33.98 16.56 -26.18
C GLN A 171 -34.03 15.95 -27.58
N GLU A 172 -32.89 15.70 -28.20
CA GLU A 172 -32.80 14.98 -29.47
C GLU A 172 -33.34 13.55 -29.33
N LYS A 173 -32.96 12.83 -28.25
CA LYS A 173 -33.48 11.49 -27.96
C LYS A 173 -34.98 11.50 -27.65
N LEU A 174 -35.47 12.49 -26.90
CA LEU A 174 -36.90 12.64 -26.59
C LEU A 174 -37.74 12.92 -27.84
N SER A 175 -37.23 13.77 -28.74
CA SER A 175 -37.90 14.11 -30.00
C SER A 175 -37.84 12.99 -31.05
N ALA A 176 -36.77 12.20 -31.08
CA ALA A 176 -36.65 11.02 -31.95
C ALA A 176 -37.56 9.86 -31.51
N ALA A 177 -37.88 9.75 -30.22
CA ALA A 177 -38.61 8.62 -29.65
C ALA A 177 -40.11 8.88 -29.41
N ASN A 178 -40.62 10.12 -29.45
CA ASN A 178 -42.00 10.49 -29.03
C ASN A 178 -42.34 9.98 -27.61
N VAL A 179 -41.38 10.07 -26.70
CA VAL A 179 -41.42 9.41 -25.38
C VAL A 179 -41.24 10.46 -24.28
N THR A 180 -41.93 10.29 -23.14
CA THR A 180 -41.79 11.18 -21.96
C THR A 180 -40.47 10.92 -21.22
N PRO A 181 -39.88 11.93 -20.52
CA PRO A 181 -38.59 11.80 -19.82
C PRO A 181 -38.49 10.61 -18.85
N ASP A 182 -39.62 10.16 -18.29
CA ASP A 182 -39.69 9.04 -17.35
C ASP A 182 -39.34 7.67 -17.97
N MET A 183 -39.43 7.53 -19.29
CA MET A 183 -39.13 6.28 -20.00
C MET A 183 -37.67 6.16 -20.47
N LEU A 184 -36.85 7.22 -20.33
CA LEU A 184 -35.42 7.21 -20.67
C LEU A 184 -34.52 6.62 -19.56
N ILE A 185 -35.09 6.27 -18.40
CA ILE A 185 -34.37 5.53 -17.35
C ILE A 185 -34.60 4.04 -17.61
N GLU A 186 -33.66 3.36 -18.28
CA GLU A 186 -33.77 1.91 -18.52
C GLU A 186 -33.78 1.14 -17.17
N PRO A 187 -34.75 0.24 -16.94
CA PRO A 187 -34.63 -0.76 -15.86
C PRO A 187 -33.52 -1.76 -16.23
N PRO A 188 -32.71 -2.24 -15.27
CA PRO A 188 -31.64 -3.20 -15.57
C PRO A 188 -32.24 -4.52 -16.06
N LYS A 189 -31.83 -4.96 -17.26
CA LYS A 189 -32.24 -6.26 -17.83
C LYS A 189 -31.49 -7.43 -17.17
N PRO A 190 -32.15 -8.56 -16.90
CA PRO A 190 -31.54 -9.76 -16.32
C PRO A 190 -30.66 -10.50 -17.35
N VAL A 191 -29.56 -11.10 -16.88
CA VAL A 191 -28.62 -11.87 -17.71
C VAL A 191 -29.07 -13.34 -17.78
N VAL A 192 -29.35 -13.85 -18.98
CA VAL A 192 -29.54 -15.29 -19.27
C VAL A 192 -28.71 -15.65 -20.53
N PRO A 193 -28.08 -16.84 -20.66
CA PRO A 193 -27.03 -17.11 -21.65
C PRO A 193 -27.52 -17.63 -23.03
N LYS A 194 -26.78 -17.22 -24.08
CA LYS A 194 -26.66 -17.60 -25.52
C LYS A 194 -27.51 -18.74 -26.13
N THR A 195 -28.09 -18.46 -27.32
CA THR A 195 -27.96 -19.24 -28.59
C THR A 195 -28.40 -18.42 -29.83
N GLU A 196 -27.67 -18.54 -30.96
CA GLU A 196 -27.89 -17.95 -32.31
C GLU A 196 -28.92 -18.75 -33.17
N PRO A 197 -29.27 -18.45 -34.46
CA PRO A 197 -28.88 -17.35 -35.39
C PRO A 197 -30.01 -16.66 -36.23
N LYS A 198 -29.66 -15.51 -36.89
CA LYS A 198 -30.04 -14.84 -38.20
C LYS A 198 -31.42 -15.06 -38.89
N PRO A 199 -31.91 -14.25 -39.89
CA PRO A 199 -31.26 -13.12 -40.64
C PRO A 199 -32.11 -11.86 -41.02
N THR A 200 -31.38 -10.77 -41.34
CA THR A 200 -31.50 -9.76 -42.44
C THR A 200 -32.85 -9.12 -42.88
N GLN A 201 -32.92 -7.77 -42.86
CA GLN A 201 -33.06 -6.82 -44.01
C GLN A 201 -33.56 -5.42 -43.52
N THR A 202 -32.78 -4.34 -43.66
CA THR A 202 -32.64 -3.35 -44.77
C THR A 202 -33.70 -2.23 -44.79
N VAL A 203 -33.27 -1.00 -44.40
CA VAL A 203 -33.54 0.36 -45.00
C VAL A 203 -35.02 0.81 -45.09
N THR A 204 -35.47 1.99 -44.67
CA THR A 204 -35.29 3.34 -45.29
C THR A 204 -36.03 4.39 -44.43
N ALA A 205 -35.52 5.63 -44.35
CA ALA A 205 -36.27 6.85 -44.00
C ALA A 205 -37.09 7.34 -45.23
N PRO A 206 -37.76 8.53 -45.31
CA PRO A 206 -37.85 9.69 -44.39
C PRO A 206 -39.25 10.39 -44.34
N THR A 207 -39.38 11.57 -43.70
CA THR A 207 -39.89 12.88 -44.26
C THR A 207 -40.56 13.82 -43.21
N LYS A 208 -40.24 15.13 -43.31
CA LYS A 208 -40.66 16.38 -42.60
C LYS A 208 -42.09 16.89 -43.05
N PRO A 209 -42.58 18.14 -42.79
CA PRO A 209 -42.50 19.14 -41.68
C PRO A 209 -43.85 19.88 -41.31
N LYS A 210 -43.84 20.86 -40.36
CA LYS A 210 -44.18 22.34 -40.53
C LYS A 210 -45.10 23.02 -39.46
N GLN A 211 -44.58 24.12 -38.82
CA GLN A 211 -45.12 25.47 -38.38
C GLN A 211 -46.57 25.64 -37.80
N SER A 212 -47.00 26.62 -36.95
CA SER A 212 -46.58 27.97 -36.49
C SER A 212 -47.49 28.54 -35.35
N ALA A 213 -46.98 29.56 -34.62
CA ALA A 213 -47.63 30.79 -34.07
C ALA A 213 -48.48 30.84 -32.75
N GLU A 214 -48.25 31.93 -31.99
CA GLU A 214 -48.71 32.37 -30.64
C GLU A 214 -50.04 33.20 -30.65
N PRO A 215 -50.51 34.02 -29.62
CA PRO A 215 -50.09 34.28 -28.20
C PRO A 215 -51.20 34.58 -27.10
N ASN A 216 -50.74 34.79 -25.83
CA ASN A 216 -51.27 35.61 -24.67
C ASN A 216 -52.60 35.23 -23.92
N THR A 217 -52.90 35.39 -22.60
CA THR A 217 -52.33 36.07 -21.38
C THR A 217 -53.08 35.68 -20.05
N ILE A 218 -52.38 35.68 -18.88
CA ILE A 218 -52.72 36.01 -17.43
C ILE A 218 -53.57 35.06 -16.50
N THR A 219 -53.00 34.62 -15.34
CA THR A 219 -53.40 34.96 -13.93
C THR A 219 -52.62 34.16 -12.83
N GLU A 220 -51.78 34.85 -12.04
CA GLU A 220 -50.82 34.32 -11.02
C GLU A 220 -51.40 33.57 -9.80
N LYS A 221 -52.64 33.82 -9.37
CA LYS A 221 -53.21 33.11 -8.19
C LYS A 221 -53.53 31.64 -8.48
N SER A 222 -53.71 31.28 -9.75
CA SER A 222 -53.88 29.89 -10.19
C SER A 222 -52.55 29.12 -10.22
N GLU A 223 -51.42 29.81 -10.40
CA GLU A 223 -50.09 29.20 -10.49
C GLU A 223 -49.55 28.76 -9.13
N THR A 224 -49.78 29.51 -8.06
CA THR A 224 -49.30 29.13 -6.72
C THR A 224 -50.04 27.91 -6.16
N ALA A 225 -51.35 27.83 -6.38
CA ALA A 225 -52.13 26.64 -6.04
C ALA A 225 -51.77 25.43 -6.91
N ARG A 226 -51.54 25.64 -8.23
CA ARG A 226 -51.03 24.59 -9.12
C ARG A 226 -49.61 24.13 -8.76
N ARG A 227 -48.71 25.04 -8.39
CA ARG A 227 -47.33 24.73 -7.94
C ARG A 227 -47.33 23.96 -6.62
N LYS A 228 -48.20 24.30 -5.67
CA LYS A 228 -48.31 23.57 -4.40
C LYS A 228 -48.93 22.18 -4.58
N ALA A 229 -49.97 22.05 -5.40
CA ALA A 229 -50.58 20.77 -5.72
C ALA A 229 -49.64 19.87 -6.56
N ALA A 230 -48.89 20.45 -7.49
CA ALA A 230 -47.86 19.75 -8.26
C ALA A 230 -46.70 19.30 -7.35
N ALA A 231 -46.23 20.14 -6.43
CA ALA A 231 -45.19 19.79 -5.47
C ALA A 231 -45.63 18.65 -4.52
N GLU A 232 -46.90 18.63 -4.10
CA GLU A 232 -47.44 17.58 -3.22
C GLU A 232 -47.68 16.25 -3.95
N GLN A 233 -48.13 16.28 -5.22
CA GLN A 233 -48.22 15.08 -6.06
C GLN A 233 -46.83 14.50 -6.37
N VAL A 234 -45.85 15.38 -6.59
CA VAL A 234 -44.46 15.00 -6.85
C VAL A 234 -43.80 14.41 -5.60
N GLU A 235 -44.06 14.95 -4.40
CA GLU A 235 -43.56 14.39 -3.13
C GLU A 235 -44.17 13.01 -2.83
N LYS A 236 -45.49 12.84 -3.02
CA LYS A 236 -46.17 11.53 -2.91
C LYS A 236 -45.59 10.50 -3.89
N PHE A 237 -45.24 10.94 -5.11
CA PHE A 237 -44.60 10.08 -6.11
C PHE A 237 -43.16 9.69 -5.71
N PHE A 238 -42.39 10.63 -5.14
CA PHE A 238 -41.04 10.36 -4.63
C PHE A 238 -41.02 9.51 -3.35
N ALA A 239 -42.05 9.59 -2.49
CA ALA A 239 -42.23 8.71 -1.34
C ALA A 239 -42.48 7.26 -1.77
N ALA A 240 -43.35 7.04 -2.76
CA ALA A 240 -43.61 5.71 -3.33
C ALA A 240 -42.37 5.09 -3.99
N ARG A 241 -41.52 5.92 -4.64
CA ARG A 241 -40.27 5.47 -5.28
C ARG A 241 -39.18 5.12 -4.24
N ARG A 242 -39.11 5.83 -3.12
CA ARG A 242 -38.22 5.49 -1.98
C ARG A 242 -38.58 4.14 -1.36
N ALA A 243 -39.88 3.87 -1.16
CA ALA A 243 -40.35 2.60 -0.61
C ALA A 243 -40.01 1.38 -1.50
N ARG A 244 -40.14 1.50 -2.82
CA ARG A 244 -39.75 0.42 -3.77
C ARG A 244 -38.26 0.12 -3.79
N ARG A 245 -37.42 1.15 -3.64
CA ARG A 245 -35.95 1.00 -3.62
C ARG A 245 -35.46 0.30 -2.35
N GLN A 246 -36.12 0.57 -1.22
CA GLN A 246 -35.82 -0.12 0.04
C GLN A 246 -36.18 -1.61 -0.05
N ALA A 247 -37.35 -1.95 -0.61
CA ALA A 247 -37.77 -3.33 -0.82
C ALA A 247 -36.84 -4.13 -1.76
N GLN A 248 -36.21 -3.48 -2.75
CA GLN A 248 -35.22 -4.12 -3.63
C GLN A 248 -33.87 -4.37 -2.94
N LEU A 249 -33.45 -3.50 -2.03
CA LEU A 249 -32.24 -3.68 -1.22
C LEU A 249 -32.40 -4.82 -0.22
N ASP A 250 -33.60 -4.97 0.36
CA ASP A 250 -33.91 -6.05 1.30
C ASP A 250 -33.94 -7.43 0.59
N MET A 251 -34.33 -7.49 -0.69
CA MET A 251 -34.23 -8.71 -1.52
C MET A 251 -32.79 -9.13 -1.89
N LEU A 252 -31.88 -8.17 -2.09
CA LEU A 252 -30.48 -8.43 -2.46
C LEU A 252 -29.64 -8.95 -1.27
N ASN A 253 -30.01 -8.58 -0.04
CA ASN A 253 -29.31 -9.04 1.16
C ASN A 253 -29.70 -10.47 1.59
N ALA A 254 -30.79 -11.02 1.06
CA ALA A 254 -31.28 -12.37 1.38
C ALA A 254 -30.57 -13.51 0.59
N THR A 255 -29.75 -13.21 -0.41
CA THR A 255 -29.27 -14.20 -1.40
C THR A 255 -27.77 -14.57 -1.32
N ALA A 256 -27.04 -14.16 -0.28
CA ALA A 256 -25.61 -14.48 -0.13
C ALA A 256 -25.32 -15.49 1.00
N SER A 257 -25.34 -16.79 0.69
CA SER A 257 -24.76 -17.88 1.50
C SER A 257 -23.92 -18.82 0.62
N LYS A 258 -22.62 -18.92 0.98
CA LYS A 258 -21.44 -19.75 0.56
C LYS A 258 -21.69 -21.23 0.10
N PRO A 259 -20.69 -22.08 -0.34
CA PRO A 259 -19.24 -21.91 -0.71
C PRO A 259 -18.63 -22.88 -1.81
N VAL A 260 -17.28 -22.81 -2.00
CA VAL A 260 -16.21 -23.85 -2.30
C VAL A 260 -15.62 -24.08 -3.74
N GLU A 261 -14.27 -24.12 -3.75
CA GLU A 261 -13.17 -24.55 -4.69
C GLU A 261 -13.18 -26.06 -5.16
N PRO A 262 -12.27 -26.65 -6.02
CA PRO A 262 -10.77 -26.59 -6.02
C PRO A 262 -9.94 -26.81 -7.34
N LYS A 263 -8.59 -26.84 -7.17
CA LYS A 263 -7.36 -27.05 -8.04
C LYS A 263 -7.27 -28.41 -8.84
N PRO A 264 -6.29 -28.73 -9.76
CA PRO A 264 -4.80 -28.69 -9.60
C PRO A 264 -3.88 -28.40 -10.87
N GLU A 265 -2.55 -28.48 -10.64
CA GLU A 265 -1.27 -28.21 -11.40
C GLU A 265 -0.70 -29.41 -12.25
N PRO A 266 0.57 -29.51 -12.77
CA PRO A 266 1.67 -28.58 -13.21
C PRO A 266 2.49 -29.03 -14.49
N SER A 267 3.55 -28.28 -14.94
CA SER A 267 4.80 -28.83 -15.57
C SER A 267 5.92 -27.79 -15.85
N VAL A 268 7.20 -28.24 -15.81
CA VAL A 268 8.54 -27.56 -15.81
C VAL A 268 9.33 -27.91 -17.11
N PRO A 269 10.31 -27.13 -17.67
CA PRO A 269 11.78 -27.28 -17.40
C PRO A 269 12.71 -26.04 -17.54
N THR A 270 13.96 -26.19 -17.05
CA THR A 270 15.08 -25.21 -16.88
C THR A 270 16.25 -25.43 -17.91
N PRO A 271 17.47 -24.83 -17.82
CA PRO A 271 18.08 -23.86 -18.78
C PRO A 271 19.39 -24.34 -19.51
N GLN A 272 20.06 -23.45 -20.27
CA GLN A 272 21.43 -23.64 -20.81
C GLN A 272 22.37 -22.44 -20.56
N PRO A 273 23.67 -22.65 -20.22
CA PRO A 273 24.69 -21.60 -20.01
C PRO A 273 25.82 -21.61 -21.06
N THR A 274 26.55 -20.49 -21.24
CA THR A 274 27.92 -20.42 -21.85
C THR A 274 28.56 -19.02 -21.63
N PRO A 275 29.89 -18.80 -21.78
CA PRO A 275 30.88 -18.89 -20.71
C PRO A 275 31.76 -17.62 -20.49
N THR A 276 32.53 -17.66 -19.41
CA THR A 276 33.49 -16.67 -18.89
C THR A 276 34.79 -16.57 -19.71
N GLU A 277 35.25 -15.35 -19.98
CA GLU A 277 36.56 -15.04 -20.60
C GLU A 277 37.59 -14.58 -19.54
N SER A 278 38.85 -14.93 -19.76
CA SER A 278 39.94 -15.01 -18.77
C SER A 278 40.75 -13.70 -18.62
N LYS A 279 41.26 -13.47 -17.40
CA LYS A 279 42.02 -12.29 -16.94
C LYS A 279 43.53 -12.40 -17.25
N ALA A 280 44.16 -11.29 -17.65
CA ALA A 280 45.62 -11.09 -17.73
C ALA A 280 46.13 -10.28 -16.50
N PRO A 281 47.45 -10.24 -16.20
CA PRO A 281 47.97 -10.15 -14.83
C PRO A 281 47.88 -8.76 -14.21
N GLU A 282 47.46 -8.71 -12.95
CA GLU A 282 47.18 -7.49 -12.20
C GLU A 282 48.47 -6.82 -11.69
N LYS A 283 48.61 -5.52 -11.98
CA LYS A 283 49.48 -4.62 -11.20
C LYS A 283 49.02 -4.71 -9.74
N LYS A 284 49.94 -4.75 -8.77
CA LYS A 284 49.59 -4.60 -7.34
C LYS A 284 48.93 -3.23 -7.16
N ILE A 285 47.61 -3.21 -7.11
CA ILE A 285 46.80 -2.02 -6.85
C ILE A 285 46.88 -1.77 -5.34
N ASP A 286 47.23 -0.54 -4.93
CA ASP A 286 47.09 -0.14 -3.52
C ASP A 286 45.60 -0.04 -3.21
N GLU A 287 45.07 -1.05 -2.53
CA GLU A 287 43.64 -1.19 -2.21
C GLU A 287 43.12 -0.11 -1.24
N TRP A 288 44.03 0.65 -0.64
CA TRP A 288 43.76 1.76 0.27
C TRP A 288 44.12 3.14 -0.30
N ALA A 289 44.54 3.23 -1.57
CA ALA A 289 45.05 4.46 -2.18
C ALA A 289 44.15 5.70 -1.94
N THR A 290 42.83 5.49 -2.00
CA THR A 290 41.82 6.55 -1.85
C THR A 290 41.82 7.20 -0.47
N ILE A 291 42.28 6.51 0.59
CA ILE A 291 42.27 7.02 1.97
C ILE A 291 43.66 7.36 2.52
N ARG A 292 44.74 7.09 1.78
CA ARG A 292 46.12 7.39 2.21
C ARG A 292 46.35 8.85 2.58
N GLY A 293 45.64 9.78 1.94
CA GLY A 293 45.71 11.21 2.23
C GLY A 293 44.94 11.67 3.48
N MET A 294 44.30 10.76 4.22
CA MET A 294 43.62 11.03 5.48
C MET A 294 44.63 11.09 6.64
N ARG A 295 44.36 11.91 7.66
CA ARG A 295 45.16 11.89 8.90
C ARG A 295 45.03 10.52 9.58
N ASP A 296 46.15 9.99 10.07
CA ASP A 296 46.24 8.67 10.72
C ASP A 296 45.81 7.49 9.83
N SER A 297 45.83 7.67 8.50
CA SER A 297 45.45 6.64 7.52
C SER A 297 46.24 5.35 7.70
N ASP A 298 47.57 5.43 7.85
CA ASP A 298 48.43 4.24 8.01
C ASP A 298 48.11 3.44 9.29
N LYS A 299 47.76 4.13 10.38
CA LYS A 299 47.33 3.48 11.63
C LYS A 299 45.98 2.78 11.44
N ILE A 300 45.03 3.47 10.81
CA ILE A 300 43.69 2.93 10.55
C ILE A 300 43.77 1.70 9.64
N ILE A 301 44.56 1.79 8.56
CA ILE A 301 44.80 0.68 7.64
C ILE A 301 45.41 -0.49 8.40
N ALA A 302 46.46 -0.28 9.20
CA ALA A 302 47.08 -1.36 9.97
C ALA A 302 46.12 -2.04 10.95
N GLU A 303 45.24 -1.29 11.62
CA GLU A 303 44.23 -1.86 12.52
C GLU A 303 43.13 -2.63 11.79
N LEU A 304 42.71 -2.15 10.61
CA LEU A 304 41.76 -2.86 9.74
C LEU A 304 42.38 -4.14 9.17
N GLU A 305 43.63 -4.07 8.74
CA GLU A 305 44.36 -5.21 8.21
C GLU A 305 44.61 -6.27 9.29
N ALA A 306 44.87 -5.85 10.53
CA ALA A 306 45.07 -6.76 11.66
C ALA A 306 43.82 -7.60 11.99
N VAL A 307 42.61 -7.10 11.69
CA VAL A 307 41.36 -7.87 11.84
C VAL A 307 40.97 -8.63 10.57
N GLY A 308 41.75 -8.50 9.49
CA GLY A 308 41.53 -9.20 8.23
C GLY A 308 40.74 -8.42 7.19
N ILE A 309 40.55 -7.12 7.34
CA ILE A 309 39.95 -6.24 6.32
C ILE A 309 41.08 -5.72 5.44
N MET A 310 41.17 -6.21 4.20
CA MET A 310 42.34 -6.00 3.33
C MET A 310 42.18 -4.84 2.36
N SER A 311 40.94 -4.40 2.10
CA SER A 311 40.66 -3.39 1.09
C SER A 311 39.63 -2.36 1.53
N LEU A 312 39.66 -1.19 0.88
CA LEU A 312 38.59 -0.20 1.04
C LEU A 312 37.23 -0.72 0.55
N SER A 313 37.20 -1.65 -0.40
CA SER A 313 35.96 -2.25 -0.89
C SER A 313 35.32 -3.16 0.16
N GLU A 314 36.13 -4.00 0.82
CA GLU A 314 35.71 -4.87 1.91
C GLU A 314 35.27 -4.03 3.12
N PHE A 315 36.06 -3.03 3.50
CA PHE A 315 35.68 -2.04 4.51
C PHE A 315 34.40 -1.29 4.13
N GLY A 316 34.21 -1.03 2.83
CA GLY A 316 33.02 -0.44 2.25
C GLY A 316 31.74 -1.21 2.59
N GLY A 317 31.79 -2.54 2.67
CA GLY A 317 30.64 -3.34 3.10
C GLY A 317 30.21 -3.12 4.55
N PHE A 318 31.15 -2.75 5.44
CA PHE A 318 30.89 -2.39 6.84
C PHE A 318 30.51 -0.92 7.03
N MET A 319 31.10 -0.01 6.23
CA MET A 319 30.36 1.19 5.82
C MET A 319 29.06 0.72 5.12
N HIS A 320 28.03 1.46 4.72
CA HIS A 320 26.82 0.85 4.07
C HIS A 320 26.01 -0.27 4.79
N ASN A 321 26.50 -0.95 5.83
CA ASN A 321 25.84 -2.01 6.60
C ASN A 321 25.29 -3.15 5.73
N ILE A 322 26.12 -3.64 4.79
CA ILE A 322 25.78 -4.77 3.93
C ILE A 322 25.95 -6.05 4.74
N HIS A 323 24.95 -6.94 4.71
CA HIS A 323 24.99 -8.20 5.44
C HIS A 323 26.15 -9.06 4.93
N SER A 324 27.05 -9.45 5.84
CA SER A 324 28.19 -10.30 5.52
C SER A 324 27.77 -11.78 5.56
N PRO A 325 28.20 -12.62 4.61
CA PRO A 325 28.05 -14.07 4.72
C PRO A 325 28.71 -14.67 5.97
N GLU A 326 29.68 -13.96 6.56
CA GLU A 326 30.37 -14.34 7.81
C GLU A 326 29.57 -13.92 9.07
N ASP A 327 28.43 -13.24 8.89
CA ASP A 327 27.59 -12.76 9.99
C ASP A 327 26.65 -13.86 10.52
N HIS A 328 27.16 -14.66 11.45
CA HIS A 328 26.37 -15.70 12.12
C HIS A 328 25.55 -15.18 13.32
N THR A 329 25.29 -13.87 13.45
CA THR A 329 24.59 -13.31 14.61
C THR A 329 23.21 -13.94 14.80
N ASP A 330 22.44 -14.04 13.72
CA ASP A 330 21.09 -14.61 13.75
C ASP A 330 21.13 -16.13 13.99
N GLU A 331 22.03 -16.85 13.32
CA GLU A 331 22.19 -18.30 13.49
C GLU A 331 22.58 -18.68 14.94
N VAL A 332 23.52 -17.94 15.54
CA VAL A 332 23.94 -18.16 16.93
C VAL A 332 22.80 -17.86 17.91
N ALA A 333 21.98 -16.84 17.63
CA ALA A 333 20.81 -16.50 18.44
C ALA A 333 19.72 -17.57 18.31
N GLU A 334 19.45 -18.05 17.10
CA GLU A 334 18.46 -19.08 16.83
C GLU A 334 18.85 -20.41 17.48
N LEU A 335 20.10 -20.88 17.28
CA LEU A 335 20.61 -22.09 17.93
C LEU A 335 20.50 -21.99 19.45
N LYS A 336 20.78 -20.80 20.02
CA LYS A 336 20.61 -20.54 21.45
C LYS A 336 19.17 -20.67 21.90
N ALA A 337 18.24 -20.04 21.20
CA ALA A 337 16.82 -20.16 21.51
C ALA A 337 16.36 -21.64 21.45
N GLN A 338 16.75 -22.38 20.41
CA GLN A 338 16.38 -23.78 20.24
C GLN A 338 16.89 -24.67 21.39
N TYR A 339 18.19 -24.65 21.72
CA TYR A 339 18.69 -25.53 22.80
C TYR A 339 18.16 -25.09 24.18
N THR A 340 17.92 -23.80 24.41
CA THR A 340 17.34 -23.35 25.71
C THR A 340 15.90 -23.82 25.89
N ALA A 341 15.10 -23.87 24.82
CA ALA A 341 13.75 -24.42 24.85
C ALA A 341 13.78 -25.93 25.19
N ILE A 342 14.68 -26.69 24.55
CA ILE A 342 14.85 -28.12 24.83
C ILE A 342 15.35 -28.35 26.25
N ASP A 343 16.33 -27.57 26.73
CA ASP A 343 16.84 -27.67 28.10
C ASP A 343 15.74 -27.40 29.14
N LYS A 344 14.89 -26.40 28.89
CA LYS A 344 13.73 -26.13 29.74
C LYS A 344 12.73 -27.28 29.72
N LEU A 345 12.47 -27.88 28.56
CA LEU A 345 11.60 -29.05 28.45
C LEU A 345 12.17 -30.25 29.21
N LEU A 346 13.48 -30.52 29.10
CA LEU A 346 14.18 -31.56 29.85
C LEU A 346 14.13 -31.32 31.37
N ALA A 347 14.26 -30.06 31.80
CA ALA A 347 14.12 -29.68 33.20
C ALA A 347 12.69 -29.94 33.72
N MET A 348 11.67 -29.57 32.96
CA MET A 348 10.27 -29.85 33.30
C MET A 348 9.99 -31.35 33.32
N MET A 349 10.52 -32.13 32.38
CA MET A 349 10.40 -33.59 32.39
C MET A 349 11.02 -34.21 33.66
N LYS A 350 12.14 -33.67 34.14
CA LYS A 350 12.75 -34.07 35.41
C LYS A 350 11.88 -33.67 36.61
N GLN A 351 11.38 -32.43 36.63
CA GLN A 351 10.49 -31.95 37.70
C GLN A 351 9.21 -32.79 37.82
N ARG A 352 8.62 -33.19 36.68
CA ARG A 352 7.49 -34.12 36.63
C ARG A 352 7.86 -35.50 37.18
N SER A 353 9.03 -36.04 36.82
CA SER A 353 9.46 -37.35 37.34
C SER A 353 9.71 -37.31 38.85
N ASP A 354 10.37 -36.28 39.34
CA ASP A 354 10.76 -36.14 40.74
C ASP A 354 9.54 -36.00 41.66
N ASN A 355 8.46 -35.36 41.19
CA ASN A 355 7.22 -35.19 41.94
C ASN A 355 6.14 -36.25 41.63
N SER A 356 6.42 -37.20 40.72
CA SER A 356 5.42 -38.16 40.23
C SER A 356 4.85 -39.07 41.32
N ALA A 357 5.68 -39.52 42.26
CA ALA A 357 5.25 -40.38 43.37
C ALA A 357 4.24 -39.67 44.28
N THR A 358 4.57 -38.44 44.69
CA THR A 358 3.69 -37.60 45.53
C THR A 358 2.37 -37.28 44.81
N TYR A 359 2.44 -36.99 43.50
CA TYR A 359 1.26 -36.72 42.70
C TYR A 359 0.37 -37.95 42.53
N LYS A 360 0.97 -39.13 42.33
CA LYS A 360 0.23 -40.40 42.25
C LYS A 360 -0.50 -40.71 43.55
N GLU A 361 0.18 -40.53 44.70
CA GLU A 361 -0.45 -40.70 46.02
C GLU A 361 -1.59 -39.70 46.24
N TYR A 362 -1.45 -38.46 45.75
CA TYR A 362 -2.54 -37.49 45.76
C TYR A 362 -3.74 -37.95 44.93
N GLN A 363 -3.52 -38.50 43.73
CA GLN A 363 -4.59 -38.97 42.83
C GLN A 363 -5.33 -40.20 43.37
N GLU A 364 -4.62 -41.13 44.02
CA GLU A 364 -5.20 -42.37 44.57
C GLU A 364 -6.00 -42.14 45.87
N ARG A 365 -5.85 -40.99 46.52
CA ARG A 365 -6.59 -40.62 47.73
C ARG A 365 -8.04 -40.24 47.42
N SER A 366 -8.94 -40.47 48.38
CA SER A 366 -10.33 -40.05 48.28
C SER A 366 -10.46 -38.51 48.28
N ALA A 367 -11.51 -37.98 47.64
CA ALA A 367 -11.76 -36.54 47.56
C ALA A 367 -11.74 -35.83 48.93
N PHE A 368 -12.19 -36.50 49.99
CA PHE A 368 -12.17 -35.98 51.36
C PHE A 368 -10.74 -35.81 51.91
N THR A 369 -9.83 -36.73 51.61
CA THR A 369 -8.45 -36.72 52.13
C THR A 369 -7.48 -35.96 51.22
N GLN A 370 -7.81 -35.81 49.93
CA GLN A 370 -7.06 -35.03 48.95
C GLN A 370 -6.83 -33.57 49.38
N LYS A 371 -7.84 -32.91 49.95
CA LYS A 371 -7.74 -31.50 50.38
C LYS A 371 -6.64 -31.30 51.42
N HIS A 372 -6.57 -32.17 52.42
CA HIS A 372 -5.55 -32.09 53.46
C HIS A 372 -4.17 -32.47 52.92
N PHE A 373 -4.10 -33.51 52.08
CA PHE A 373 -2.84 -33.94 51.45
C PHE A 373 -2.25 -32.87 50.53
N ARG A 374 -3.09 -32.20 49.72
CA ARG A 374 -2.65 -31.08 48.88
C ARG A 374 -2.13 -29.93 49.72
N LYS A 375 -2.76 -29.62 50.86
CA LYS A 375 -2.26 -28.57 51.77
C LYS A 375 -0.85 -28.88 52.31
N LYS A 376 -0.54 -30.15 52.57
CA LYS A 376 0.78 -30.59 53.08
C LYS A 376 1.85 -30.71 51.99
N ASN A 377 1.45 -31.06 50.77
CA ASN A 377 2.35 -31.33 49.63
C ASN A 377 2.18 -30.34 48.47
N ALA A 378 1.65 -29.14 48.74
CA ALA A 378 1.24 -28.17 47.71
C ALA A 378 2.36 -27.91 46.70
N ALA A 379 3.57 -27.62 47.19
CA ALA A 379 4.73 -27.34 46.35
C ALA A 379 5.04 -28.48 45.34
N ALA A 380 4.97 -29.74 45.78
CA ALA A 380 5.25 -30.89 44.91
C ALA A 380 4.13 -31.14 43.88
N ILE A 381 2.87 -30.97 44.31
CA ILE A 381 1.70 -31.15 43.43
C ILE A 381 1.64 -30.04 42.40
N ASP A 382 1.78 -28.78 42.81
CA ASP A 382 1.76 -27.63 41.91
C ASP A 382 2.95 -27.69 40.93
N ALA A 383 4.14 -28.08 41.41
CA ALA A 383 5.31 -28.29 40.55
C ALA A 383 5.11 -29.42 39.53
N TYR A 384 4.36 -30.48 39.87
CA TYR A 384 4.01 -31.54 38.91
C TYR A 384 3.01 -31.04 37.88
N GLU A 385 1.93 -30.36 38.30
CA GLU A 385 0.88 -29.84 37.43
C GLU A 385 1.43 -28.80 36.44
N GLU A 386 2.29 -27.89 36.90
CA GLU A 386 2.99 -26.92 36.05
C GLU A 386 3.87 -27.60 35.02
N ALA A 387 4.68 -28.58 35.44
CA ALA A 387 5.56 -29.31 34.55
C ALA A 387 4.79 -30.12 33.51
N ASP A 388 3.72 -30.83 33.91
CA ASP A 388 2.88 -31.63 33.02
C ASP A 388 2.18 -30.77 31.96
N LYS A 389 1.64 -29.62 32.36
CA LYS A 389 1.05 -28.64 31.44
C LYS A 389 2.09 -28.12 30.44
N TYR A 390 3.25 -27.67 30.93
CA TYR A 390 4.31 -27.15 30.08
C TYR A 390 4.80 -28.18 29.06
N ILE A 391 5.04 -29.42 29.51
CA ILE A 391 5.47 -30.52 28.63
C ILE A 391 4.40 -30.76 27.57
N THR A 392 3.12 -30.88 27.93
CA THR A 392 2.03 -31.18 27.00
C THR A 392 1.89 -30.13 25.88
N GLU A 393 2.12 -28.86 26.20
CA GLU A 393 2.07 -27.76 25.23
C GLU A 393 3.30 -27.75 24.31
N HIS A 394 4.50 -27.99 24.85
CA HIS A 394 5.76 -27.73 24.14
C HIS A 394 6.41 -28.97 23.52
N ILE A 395 6.02 -30.19 23.93
CA ILE A 395 6.62 -31.43 23.43
C ILE A 395 6.17 -31.77 22.01
N LYS A 396 4.97 -31.30 21.60
CA LYS A 396 4.38 -31.56 20.28
C LYS A 396 5.25 -31.12 19.11
N ALA A 397 6.04 -30.05 19.29
CA ALA A 397 6.95 -29.53 18.27
C ALA A 397 8.10 -30.51 17.93
N TYR A 398 8.36 -31.51 18.77
CA TYR A 398 9.46 -32.45 18.64
C TYR A 398 9.00 -33.88 18.33
N TYR A 399 7.76 -34.06 17.88
CA TYR A 399 7.23 -35.38 17.54
C TYR A 399 7.87 -35.91 16.26
N VAL A 400 8.33 -37.16 16.30
CA VAL A 400 8.85 -37.89 15.13
C VAL A 400 7.87 -39.02 14.84
N ASP A 401 7.31 -39.05 13.62
CA ASP A 401 6.32 -40.04 13.18
C ASP A 401 5.12 -40.18 14.12
N GLY A 402 4.65 -39.04 14.66
CA GLY A 402 3.52 -39.00 15.59
C GLY A 402 3.81 -39.55 17.00
N LYS A 403 5.07 -39.93 17.28
CA LYS A 403 5.50 -40.43 18.59
C LYS A 403 6.18 -39.32 19.39
N ALA A 404 5.88 -39.29 20.70
CA ALA A 404 6.54 -38.38 21.61
C ALA A 404 8.03 -38.75 21.75
N PRO A 405 8.95 -37.77 21.61
CA PRO A 405 10.37 -38.03 21.69
C PRO A 405 10.79 -38.47 23.08
N LYS A 406 11.78 -39.35 23.16
CA LYS A 406 12.34 -39.79 24.44
C LYS A 406 13.20 -38.67 25.03
N ARG A 407 13.30 -38.64 26.37
CA ARG A 407 14.20 -37.72 27.10
C ARG A 407 15.65 -37.81 26.59
N SER A 408 16.12 -39.01 26.23
CA SER A 408 17.46 -39.24 25.66
C SER A 408 17.64 -38.61 24.28
N GLU A 409 16.61 -38.64 23.43
CA GLU A 409 16.63 -38.05 22.08
C GLU A 409 16.66 -36.52 22.16
N LEU A 410 15.84 -35.93 23.04
CA LEU A 410 15.85 -34.49 23.32
C LEU A 410 17.20 -34.03 23.91
N ALA A 411 17.78 -34.80 24.82
CA ALA A 411 19.10 -34.51 25.37
C ALA A 411 20.20 -34.57 24.30
N ALA A 412 20.13 -35.54 23.38
CA ALA A 412 21.04 -35.63 22.24
C ALA A 412 20.88 -34.43 21.30
N LEU A 413 19.64 -34.01 21.01
CA LEU A 413 19.36 -32.84 20.18
C LEU A 413 19.89 -31.54 20.80
N SER A 414 19.63 -31.30 22.10
CA SER A 414 20.19 -30.15 22.82
C SER A 414 21.71 -30.14 22.75
N LYS A 415 22.36 -31.29 22.91
CA LYS A 415 23.81 -31.43 22.78
C LYS A 415 24.29 -31.08 21.37
N GLN A 416 23.66 -31.63 20.33
CA GLN A 416 24.01 -31.34 18.94
C GLN A 416 23.90 -29.84 18.61
N LEU A 417 22.85 -29.16 19.09
CA LEU A 417 22.68 -27.72 18.89
C LEU A 417 23.76 -26.90 19.61
N LYS A 418 24.13 -27.31 20.83
CA LYS A 418 25.24 -26.68 21.57
C LYS A 418 26.58 -26.88 20.87
N ASP A 419 26.81 -28.07 20.32
CA ASP A 419 28.03 -28.39 19.57
C ASP A 419 28.09 -27.59 18.25
N LYS A 420 26.98 -27.47 17.51
CA LYS A 420 26.87 -26.60 16.32
C LYS A 420 27.18 -25.15 16.66
N ARG A 421 26.58 -24.61 17.72
CA ARG A 421 26.88 -23.25 18.17
C ARG A 421 28.36 -23.10 18.50
N LYS A 422 28.94 -24.04 19.26
CA LYS A 422 30.37 -24.03 19.61
C LYS A 422 31.27 -24.05 18.37
N ALA A 423 30.88 -24.74 17.31
CA ALA A 423 31.62 -24.78 16.04
C ALA A 423 31.61 -23.42 15.31
N ILE A 424 30.49 -22.70 15.33
CA ILE A 424 30.34 -21.38 14.66
C ILE A 424 30.94 -20.23 15.51
N MET A 425 31.02 -20.39 16.83
CA MET A 425 31.49 -19.33 17.74
C MET A 425 32.85 -18.70 17.38
N PRO A 426 33.89 -19.43 16.92
CA PRO A 426 35.17 -18.83 16.52
C PRO A 426 35.03 -17.88 15.32
N GLU A 427 34.32 -18.30 14.27
CA GLU A 427 34.06 -17.49 13.07
C GLU A 427 33.22 -16.27 13.41
N HIS A 428 32.12 -16.46 14.16
CA HIS A 428 31.30 -15.37 14.64
C HIS A 428 32.08 -14.35 15.49
N LYS A 429 32.98 -14.81 16.37
CA LYS A 429 33.85 -13.92 17.16
C LYS A 429 34.82 -13.14 16.30
N ALA A 430 35.41 -13.78 15.29
CA ALA A 430 36.30 -13.10 14.34
C ALA A 430 35.53 -12.02 13.56
N TYR A 431 34.31 -12.32 13.11
CA TYR A 431 33.42 -11.35 12.47
C TYR A 431 33.06 -10.19 13.40
N LEU A 432 32.70 -10.44 14.66
CA LEU A 432 32.38 -9.38 15.61
C LEU A 432 33.57 -8.42 15.82
N LEU A 433 34.79 -8.96 15.89
CA LEU A 433 35.99 -8.15 16.00
C LEU A 433 36.25 -7.31 14.74
N LYS A 434 36.10 -7.91 13.55
CA LYS A 434 36.14 -7.20 12.26
C LYS A 434 35.13 -6.06 12.23
N HIS A 435 33.87 -6.36 12.53
CA HIS A 435 32.76 -5.43 12.52
C HIS A 435 32.96 -4.28 13.51
N GLU A 436 33.37 -4.56 14.76
CA GLU A 436 33.63 -3.53 15.77
C GLU A 436 34.74 -2.56 15.32
N THR A 437 35.85 -3.12 14.83
CA THR A 437 37.01 -2.35 14.37
C THR A 437 36.64 -1.53 13.14
N ALA A 438 35.86 -2.10 12.21
CA ALA A 438 35.39 -1.39 11.05
C ALA A 438 34.50 -0.19 11.44
N MET A 439 33.54 -0.42 12.33
CA MET A 439 32.60 0.59 12.79
C MET A 439 33.26 1.75 13.54
N ARG A 440 34.38 1.50 14.24
CA ARG A 440 35.18 2.55 14.88
C ARG A 440 35.68 3.59 13.87
N TYR A 441 36.07 3.16 12.67
CA TYR A 441 36.68 4.02 11.66
C TYR A 441 35.72 4.47 10.56
N THR A 442 34.56 3.82 10.44
CA THR A 442 33.53 4.13 9.44
C THR A 442 33.21 5.63 9.36
N ARG A 443 33.00 6.30 10.49
CA ARG A 443 32.65 7.73 10.48
C ARG A 443 33.77 8.60 9.91
N GLN A 444 35.02 8.36 10.35
CA GLN A 444 36.17 9.17 9.95
C GLN A 444 36.46 9.00 8.46
N VAL A 445 36.48 7.75 7.98
CA VAL A 445 36.71 7.45 6.57
C VAL A 445 35.59 8.00 5.70
N ARG A 446 34.31 7.87 6.08
CA ARG A 446 33.19 8.44 5.33
C ARG A 446 33.28 9.96 5.22
N GLN A 447 33.63 10.65 6.30
CA GLN A 447 33.79 12.11 6.29
C GLN A 447 34.89 12.53 5.32
N TYR A 448 36.05 11.87 5.38
CA TYR A 448 37.15 12.14 4.48
C TYR A 448 36.78 11.91 3.00
N LEU A 449 36.17 10.77 2.68
CA LEU A 449 35.75 10.45 1.31
C LEU A 449 34.75 11.48 0.77
N ASN A 450 33.82 11.93 1.61
CA ASN A 450 32.87 12.98 1.24
C ASN A 450 33.56 14.33 1.01
N GLU A 451 34.52 14.71 1.86
CA GLU A 451 35.28 15.94 1.66
C GLU A 451 36.06 15.94 0.35
N GLN A 452 36.69 14.81 -0.01
CA GLN A 452 37.37 14.64 -1.30
C GLN A 452 36.37 14.78 -2.46
N TYR A 453 35.21 14.13 -2.38
CA TYR A 453 34.16 14.25 -3.39
C TYR A 453 33.68 15.70 -3.55
N MET A 454 33.36 16.38 -2.45
CA MET A 454 32.90 17.77 -2.45
C MET A 454 33.97 18.76 -2.93
N LYS A 455 35.26 18.47 -2.70
CA LYS A 455 36.37 19.25 -3.26
C LYS A 455 36.42 19.10 -4.79
N SER A 456 36.36 17.88 -5.30
CA SER A 456 36.32 17.60 -6.74
C SER A 456 35.12 18.26 -7.43
N GLU A 457 33.92 18.18 -6.84
CA GLU A 457 32.73 18.82 -7.41
C GLU A 457 32.82 20.35 -7.41
N ARG A 458 33.40 20.96 -6.37
CA ARG A 458 33.68 22.41 -6.36
C ARG A 458 34.67 22.80 -7.46
N GLU A 459 35.71 22.01 -7.69
CA GLU A 459 36.68 22.24 -8.77
C GLU A 459 36.05 22.10 -10.15
N ARG A 460 35.24 21.06 -10.39
CA ARG A 460 34.47 20.89 -11.64
C ARG A 460 33.52 22.06 -11.87
N SER A 461 32.83 22.53 -10.83
CA SER A 461 31.96 23.71 -10.91
C SER A 461 32.73 24.98 -11.27
N ARG A 462 33.90 25.21 -10.64
CA ARG A 462 34.81 26.32 -11.00
C ARG A 462 35.27 26.21 -12.45
N GLN A 463 35.67 25.04 -12.91
CA GLN A 463 36.07 24.82 -14.31
C GLN A 463 34.93 25.10 -15.30
N ARG A 464 33.71 24.65 -15.00
CA ARG A 464 32.52 24.97 -15.81
C ARG A 464 32.25 26.47 -15.87
N THR A 465 32.45 27.17 -14.75
CA THR A 465 32.26 28.63 -14.67
C THR A 465 33.33 29.36 -15.47
N GLN A 466 34.61 28.97 -15.31
CA GLN A 466 35.73 29.52 -16.09
C GLN A 466 35.58 29.25 -17.59
N ALA A 467 35.13 28.06 -18.00
CA ALA A 467 34.85 27.74 -19.40
C ALA A 467 33.73 28.62 -19.99
N LYS A 468 32.66 28.89 -19.22
CA LYS A 468 31.60 29.83 -19.62
C LYS A 468 32.13 31.25 -19.80
N HIS A 469 32.99 31.73 -18.89
CA HIS A 469 33.60 33.05 -19.02
C HIS A 469 34.56 33.14 -20.21
N ARG A 470 35.37 32.10 -20.47
CA ARG A 470 36.22 32.04 -21.67
C ARG A 470 35.42 32.06 -22.97
N ASN A 471 34.34 31.29 -23.06
CA ASN A 471 33.48 31.27 -24.25
C ASN A 471 32.76 32.60 -24.48
N LYS A 472 32.49 33.37 -23.42
CA LYS A 472 31.87 34.69 -23.53
C LYS A 472 32.85 35.73 -24.09
N ASN A 473 34.12 35.66 -23.71
CA ASN A 473 35.18 36.55 -24.20
C ASN A 473 35.67 36.20 -25.63
N THR A 474 35.30 35.05 -26.19
CA THR A 474 35.61 34.67 -27.58
C THR A 474 34.50 35.02 -28.57
N LEU A 475 33.36 35.53 -28.08
CA LEU A 475 32.19 35.96 -28.87
C LEU A 475 32.02 37.49 -28.91
N GLU A 476 32.89 38.22 -28.21
CA GLU A 476 33.17 39.65 -28.40
C GLU A 476 34.46 39.79 -29.22
#